data_AF-A0A9J8ACV2-F1
#
_entry.id   AF-A0A9J8ACV2-F1
#
_cell.length_a   1.000
_cell.length_b   1.000
_cell.length_c   1.000
_cell.angle_alpha   90.00
_cell.angle_beta   90.00
_cell.angle_gamma   90.00
#
_symmetry.space_group_name_H-M   'P 1'
#
loop_
_entity.id
_entity.type
_entity.pdbx_description
1 polymer ?
#
loop_
_entity_poly.entity_id
_entity_poly.type
_entity_poly.pdbx_seq_one_letter_code
_entity_poly.pdbx_strand_id
1 'polypeptide(L)'
;MVGTLNELVQLSNTRFGRPRPRHGLRLLYWFANECVSFENSNMLSECDPAEGDFGFHYFENRYDQYGNKLLPDEEFPYYVVGNLNSPGAEDLPDYVSEDKYTDEHNSNTDRIIVSLDEEWFHQVYVTQHHDRSNYDPHATHRISRGLLMIIRRMSLEGFLEKMGYNSYIEYVPPMPVINYRPQTPNTVSPDFTAVTASSSDSSDSESPTTQNSDTRIQIDDDTLAQEPSKNLPSTKGFWERCTIL
;
A
#
# COMPACT_ATOMS: atom_id res chain seq x y z
N MET A 1 -8.66 -5.03 10.73
CA MET A 1 -7.32 -4.70 11.25
C MET A 1 -6.45 -4.30 10.07
N VAL A 2 -5.76 -3.16 10.16
CA VAL A 2 -4.89 -2.67 9.07
C VAL A 2 -3.64 -3.54 9.01
N GLY A 3 -3.32 -4.10 7.85
CA GLY A 3 -2.14 -4.95 7.65
C GLY A 3 -0.84 -4.14 7.63
N THR A 4 0.23 -4.69 8.21
CA THR A 4 1.56 -4.07 8.22
C THR A 4 2.42 -4.58 7.08
N LEU A 5 3.01 -3.67 6.31
CA LEU A 5 3.98 -3.93 5.26
C LEU A 5 5.40 -3.86 5.83
N ASN A 6 6.11 -4.96 5.73
CA ASN A 6 7.48 -5.15 6.20
C ASN A 6 8.50 -5.20 5.06
N GLU A 7 8.05 -5.57 3.85
CA GLU A 7 8.93 -5.83 2.72
C GLU A 7 8.48 -5.10 1.45
N LEU A 8 9.44 -4.82 0.57
CA LEU A 8 9.20 -4.17 -0.73
C LEU A 8 8.20 -4.94 -1.60
N VAL A 9 8.23 -6.28 -1.55
CA VAL A 9 7.29 -7.13 -2.32
C VAL A 9 5.86 -6.90 -1.84
N GLN A 10 5.65 -6.76 -0.53
CA GLN A 10 4.32 -6.48 0.02
C GLN A 10 3.81 -5.11 -0.44
N LEU A 11 4.66 -4.08 -0.40
CA LEU A 11 4.34 -2.75 -0.93
C LEU A 11 4.02 -2.77 -2.43
N SER A 12 4.83 -3.49 -3.23
CA SER A 12 4.59 -3.61 -4.67
C SER A 12 3.23 -4.25 -4.98
N ASN A 13 2.84 -5.26 -4.19
CA ASN A 13 1.57 -5.97 -4.34
C ASN A 13 0.34 -5.11 -4.00
N THR A 14 0.47 -4.08 -3.16
CA THR A 14 -0.66 -3.17 -2.87
C THR A 14 -0.96 -2.21 -4.03
N ARG A 15 -0.01 -2.06 -4.97
CA ARG A 15 -0.08 -1.08 -6.07
C ARG A 15 -0.21 0.37 -5.60
N PHE A 16 0.18 0.67 -4.36
CA PHE A 16 0.26 2.05 -3.87
C PHE A 16 1.14 2.92 -4.79
N GLY A 17 0.68 4.13 -5.12
CA GLY A 17 1.37 5.01 -6.06
C GLY A 17 1.51 4.44 -7.47
N ARG A 18 0.68 3.46 -7.87
CA ARG A 18 0.69 2.86 -9.21
C ARG A 18 -0.72 2.79 -9.80
N PRO A 19 -0.86 2.86 -11.13
CA PRO A 19 0.20 3.05 -12.14
C PRO A 19 0.73 4.49 -12.16
N ARG A 20 1.82 4.74 -12.88
CA ARG A 20 2.17 6.11 -13.32
C ARG A 20 0.92 6.74 -13.96
N PRO A 21 0.58 8.02 -13.72
CA PRO A 21 1.33 9.10 -13.05
C PRO A 21 1.09 9.30 -11.54
N ARG A 22 0.66 8.27 -10.80
CA ARG A 22 0.41 8.42 -9.36
C ARG A 22 1.68 8.75 -8.56
N HIS A 23 1.65 9.83 -7.79
CA HIS A 23 2.84 10.30 -7.07
C HIS A 23 3.18 9.50 -5.80
N GLY A 24 2.30 8.59 -5.35
CA GLY A 24 2.42 7.94 -4.04
C GLY A 24 3.79 7.32 -3.74
N LEU A 25 4.40 6.65 -4.73
CA LEU A 25 5.73 6.06 -4.53
C LEU A 25 6.80 7.13 -4.32
N ARG A 26 6.77 8.21 -5.10
CA ARG A 26 7.72 9.32 -4.95
C ARG A 26 7.52 10.05 -3.62
N LEU A 27 6.27 10.20 -3.18
CA LEU A 27 5.92 10.73 -1.87
C LEU A 27 6.47 9.84 -0.73
N LEU A 28 6.31 8.52 -0.83
CA LEU A 28 6.84 7.59 0.18
C LEU A 28 8.37 7.56 0.21
N TYR A 29 9.01 7.69 -0.95
CA TYR A 29 10.46 7.83 -1.03
C TYR A 29 10.93 9.10 -0.34
N TRP A 30 10.33 10.25 -0.65
CA TRP A 30 10.61 11.52 0.02
C TRP A 30 10.44 11.39 1.54
N PHE A 31 9.28 10.87 1.98
CA PHE A 31 8.98 10.71 3.40
C PHE A 31 10.06 9.90 4.13
N ALA A 32 10.48 8.76 3.57
CA ALA A 32 11.49 7.89 4.17
C ALA A 32 12.92 8.49 4.19
N ASN A 33 13.24 9.39 3.26
CA ASN A 33 14.59 9.95 3.11
C ASN A 33 14.77 11.32 3.77
N GLU A 34 13.72 12.15 3.77
CA GLU A 34 13.81 13.58 4.07
C GLU A 34 12.91 14.01 5.25
N CYS A 35 11.77 13.33 5.49
CA CYS A 35 10.81 13.71 6.55
C CYS A 35 10.97 12.85 7.82
N VAL A 36 11.66 11.70 7.74
CA VAL A 36 11.90 10.80 8.88
C VAL A 36 13.38 10.65 9.12
N SER A 37 13.83 10.68 10.36
CA SER A 37 15.14 10.16 10.80
C SER A 37 15.00 9.00 11.77
N PHE A 38 16.06 8.20 11.89
CA PHE A 38 16.03 6.95 12.65
C PHE A 38 17.07 7.00 13.77
N GLU A 39 16.61 7.24 14.98
CA GLU A 39 17.45 7.19 16.19
C GLU A 39 17.05 6.01 17.07
N ASN A 40 18.00 5.14 17.38
CA ASN A 40 17.77 3.93 18.19
C ASN A 40 16.60 3.08 17.65
N SER A 41 15.54 2.91 18.44
CA SER A 41 14.29 2.21 18.08
C SER A 41 13.23 3.12 17.47
N ASN A 42 13.47 4.44 17.45
CA ASN A 42 12.45 5.43 17.20
C ASN A 42 12.50 5.95 15.75
N MET A 43 11.47 6.70 15.37
CA MET A 43 11.35 7.44 14.12
C MET A 43 11.07 8.90 14.47
N LEU A 44 12.05 9.76 14.23
CA LEU A 44 11.95 11.20 14.47
C LEU A 44 11.40 11.89 13.23
N SER A 45 10.60 12.94 13.44
CA SER A 45 10.08 13.81 12.41
C SER A 45 11.11 14.90 12.10
N GLU A 46 11.53 14.98 10.84
CA GLU A 46 12.37 16.07 10.29
C GLU A 46 11.52 17.16 9.63
N CYS A 47 10.21 17.01 9.73
CA CYS A 47 9.16 17.89 9.23
C CYS A 47 8.23 18.23 10.40
N ASP A 48 7.45 19.30 10.31
CA ASP A 48 6.44 19.64 11.32
C ASP A 48 5.00 19.43 10.76
N PRO A 49 4.42 18.23 10.95
CA PRO A 49 3.05 17.98 10.52
C PRO A 49 1.99 18.86 11.19
N ALA A 50 2.26 19.34 12.42
CA ALA A 50 1.31 20.15 13.17
C ALA A 50 1.26 21.59 12.65
N GLU A 51 2.40 22.12 12.20
CA GLU A 51 2.50 23.44 11.56
C GLU A 51 2.19 23.40 10.05
N GLY A 52 2.05 22.21 9.47
CA GLY A 52 1.56 22.01 8.11
C GLY A 52 2.64 21.99 7.04
N ASP A 53 3.89 21.71 7.42
CA ASP A 53 5.01 21.54 6.49
C ASP A 53 4.63 20.61 5.33
N PHE A 54 5.09 20.91 4.12
CA PHE A 54 4.87 20.06 2.94
C PHE A 54 3.39 19.73 2.62
N GLY A 55 2.45 20.49 3.19
CA GLY A 55 1.01 20.26 3.04
C GLY A 55 0.41 19.23 3.99
N PHE A 56 1.10 18.93 5.10
CA PHE A 56 0.50 18.21 6.21
C PHE A 56 -0.71 18.96 6.76
N HIS A 57 -1.70 18.20 7.25
CA HIS A 57 -2.84 18.74 7.97
C HIS A 57 -3.45 17.65 8.86
N TYR A 58 -4.21 18.08 9.87
CA TYR A 58 -4.87 17.19 10.82
C TYR A 58 -5.79 16.17 10.11
N PHE A 59 -5.70 14.92 10.52
CA PHE A 59 -6.54 13.82 10.07
C PHE A 59 -7.44 13.35 11.23
N GLU A 60 -8.72 13.68 11.15
CA GLU A 60 -9.70 13.45 12.23
C GLU A 60 -10.01 11.97 12.52
N ASN A 61 -9.65 11.04 11.62
CA ASN A 61 -9.98 9.60 11.70
C ASN A 61 -11.44 9.34 12.13
N ARG A 62 -12.38 10.06 11.49
CA ARG A 62 -13.81 9.99 11.80
C ARG A 62 -14.42 8.64 11.42
N TYR A 63 -15.57 8.34 12.03
CA TYR A 63 -16.40 7.21 11.65
C TYR A 63 -16.98 7.41 10.24
N ASP A 64 -16.98 6.34 9.45
CA ASP A 64 -17.70 6.25 8.19
C ASP A 64 -19.21 6.05 8.43
N GLN A 65 -19.98 6.01 7.33
CA GLN A 65 -21.43 5.77 7.36
C GLN A 65 -21.84 4.42 7.96
N TYR A 66 -20.90 3.48 8.10
CA TYR A 66 -21.11 2.14 8.65
C TYR A 66 -20.61 2.03 10.10
N GLY A 67 -20.16 3.14 10.71
CA GLY A 67 -19.65 3.18 12.08
C GLY A 67 -18.23 2.62 12.24
N ASN A 68 -17.44 2.55 11.16
CA ASN A 68 -16.05 2.10 11.20
C ASN A 68 -15.08 3.28 11.04
N LYS A 69 -13.92 3.21 11.69
CA LYS A 69 -12.79 4.13 11.45
C LYS A 69 -11.82 3.53 10.45
N LEU A 70 -11.11 4.39 9.72
CA LEU A 70 -10.06 3.97 8.79
C LEU A 70 -8.87 3.36 9.54
N LEU A 71 -8.44 4.05 10.59
CA LEU A 71 -7.29 3.70 11.43
C LEU A 71 -7.76 3.35 12.85
N PRO A 72 -6.97 2.57 13.61
CA PRO A 72 -7.25 2.35 15.04
C PRO A 72 -7.30 3.67 15.81
N ASP A 73 -7.91 3.62 16.99
CA ASP A 73 -7.80 4.72 17.95
C ASP A 73 -6.44 4.67 18.63
N GLU A 74 -5.74 5.79 18.62
CA GLU A 74 -4.43 5.97 19.23
C GLU A 74 -4.49 7.14 20.22
N GLU A 75 -3.52 7.17 21.14
CA GLU A 75 -3.36 8.27 22.10
C GLU A 75 -2.98 9.59 21.40
N PHE A 76 -2.29 9.48 20.26
CA PHE A 76 -1.69 10.62 19.56
C PHE A 76 -2.46 11.02 18.30
N PRO A 77 -2.49 12.32 17.95
CA PRO A 77 -3.18 12.81 16.77
C PRO A 77 -2.60 12.24 15.49
N TYR A 78 -3.46 12.15 14.47
CA TYR A 78 -3.06 11.81 13.12
C TYR A 78 -2.94 13.06 12.26
N TYR A 79 -1.94 13.06 11.38
CA TYR A 79 -1.75 14.05 10.31
C TYR A 79 -1.61 13.35 8.97
N VAL A 80 -1.97 14.02 7.88
CA VAL A 80 -1.94 13.46 6.53
C VAL A 80 -1.25 14.40 5.55
N VAL A 81 -0.44 13.83 4.66
CA VAL A 81 0.25 14.52 3.56
C VAL A 81 0.01 13.81 2.23
N GLY A 82 0.34 14.49 1.15
CA GLY A 82 0.28 13.97 -0.22
C GLY A 82 -0.82 14.57 -1.06
N ASN A 83 -1.67 15.44 -0.50
CA ASN A 83 -2.54 16.25 -1.35
C ASN A 83 -1.72 17.38 -1.97
N LEU A 84 -1.37 17.25 -3.24
CA LEU A 84 -0.59 18.24 -3.97
C LEU A 84 -1.31 19.60 -4.12
N ASN A 85 -2.59 19.69 -3.76
CA ASN A 85 -3.37 20.93 -3.74
C ASN A 85 -3.55 21.54 -2.33
N SER A 86 -2.97 20.93 -1.29
CA SER A 86 -2.98 21.51 0.05
C SER A 86 -2.03 22.72 0.12
N PRO A 87 -2.34 23.75 0.93
CA PRO A 87 -1.37 24.80 1.26
C PRO A 87 -0.10 24.20 1.83
N GLY A 88 1.08 24.66 1.40
CA GLY A 88 2.39 24.11 1.81
C GLY A 88 2.86 22.91 0.98
N ALA A 89 2.01 22.33 0.13
CA ALA A 89 2.43 21.22 -0.74
C ALA A 89 3.41 21.65 -1.84
N GLU A 90 3.54 22.94 -2.10
CA GLU A 90 4.57 23.53 -2.97
C GLU A 90 6.00 23.34 -2.46
N ASP A 91 6.18 23.06 -1.16
CA ASP A 91 7.49 22.79 -0.56
C ASP A 91 7.94 21.33 -0.75
N LEU A 92 7.05 20.45 -1.23
CA LEU A 92 7.42 19.09 -1.61
C LEU A 92 8.41 19.13 -2.78
N PRO A 93 9.43 18.24 -2.82
CA PRO A 93 10.37 18.22 -3.92
C PRO A 93 9.69 18.06 -5.28
N ASP A 94 10.22 18.73 -6.31
CA ASP A 94 9.67 18.73 -7.67
C ASP A 94 9.42 17.31 -8.21
N TYR A 95 10.27 16.34 -7.87
CA TYR A 95 10.09 14.96 -8.32
C TYR A 95 8.78 14.34 -7.77
N VAL A 96 8.30 14.75 -6.60
CA VAL A 96 7.02 14.28 -6.04
C VAL A 96 5.84 14.83 -6.83
N SER A 97 5.93 16.09 -7.27
CA SER A 97 4.82 16.81 -7.91
C SER A 97 4.91 16.85 -9.45
N GLU A 98 5.94 16.26 -10.05
CA GLU A 98 6.23 16.32 -11.50
C GLU A 98 5.02 16.02 -12.39
N ASP A 99 4.25 14.98 -12.07
CA ASP A 99 3.09 14.57 -12.87
C ASP A 99 1.74 15.15 -12.36
N LYS A 100 1.75 16.16 -11.46
CA LYS A 100 0.55 16.74 -10.81
C LYS A 100 -0.52 17.20 -11.81
N TYR A 101 -0.12 17.73 -12.96
CA TYR A 101 -1.03 18.31 -13.96
C TYR A 101 -1.55 17.29 -14.98
N THR A 102 -1.29 16.01 -14.75
CA THR A 102 -1.94 14.95 -15.49
C THR A 102 -3.22 14.57 -14.73
N ASP A 103 -4.39 14.84 -15.34
CA ASP A 103 -5.68 14.31 -14.86
C ASP A 103 -5.80 12.79 -15.13
N GLU A 104 -4.74 12.17 -15.65
CA GLU A 104 -4.65 10.74 -15.90
C GLU A 104 -4.55 9.95 -14.58
N HIS A 105 -5.34 8.88 -14.49
CA HIS A 105 -5.27 7.88 -13.41
C HIS A 105 -5.36 8.41 -11.96
N ASN A 106 -6.00 9.57 -11.73
CA ASN A 106 -6.12 10.16 -10.40
C ASN A 106 -4.75 10.36 -9.71
N SER A 107 -3.79 10.92 -10.46
CA SER A 107 -2.38 11.10 -10.04
C SER A 107 -2.19 11.59 -8.59
N ASN A 108 -3.06 12.49 -8.13
CA ASN A 108 -3.05 13.10 -6.79
C ASN A 108 -3.86 12.32 -5.72
N THR A 109 -4.05 11.01 -5.83
CA THR A 109 -4.89 10.23 -4.88
C THR A 109 -4.16 9.75 -3.62
N ASP A 110 -2.84 9.51 -3.72
CA ASP A 110 -2.07 8.79 -2.69
C ASP A 110 -1.73 9.66 -1.48
N ARG A 111 -1.84 9.09 -0.28
CA ARG A 111 -1.63 9.80 0.98
C ARG A 111 -0.74 9.00 1.92
N ILE A 112 -0.01 9.72 2.75
CA ILE A 112 0.67 9.17 3.93
C ILE A 112 -0.01 9.76 5.16
N ILE A 113 -0.47 8.90 6.07
CA ILE A 113 -1.03 9.31 7.36
C ILE A 113 -0.03 8.90 8.44
N VAL A 114 0.27 9.81 9.36
CA VAL A 114 1.21 9.62 10.46
C VAL A 114 0.53 9.88 11.79
N SER A 115 0.81 9.04 12.79
CA SER A 115 0.53 9.33 14.20
C SER A 115 1.75 9.99 14.81
N LEU A 116 1.58 11.15 15.44
CA LEU A 116 2.68 12.00 15.90
C LEU A 116 2.56 12.29 17.40
N ASP A 117 3.57 11.88 18.16
CA ASP A 117 3.77 12.24 19.57
C ASP A 117 4.94 13.21 19.68
N GLU A 118 4.67 14.49 19.94
CA GLU A 118 5.67 15.57 19.84
C GLU A 118 6.42 15.52 18.50
N GLU A 119 7.67 15.04 18.48
CA GLU A 119 8.51 14.91 17.29
C GLU A 119 8.69 13.45 16.83
N TRP A 120 7.92 12.51 17.39
CA TRP A 120 8.07 11.07 17.15
C TRP A 120 6.92 10.50 16.33
N PHE A 121 7.25 9.86 15.20
CA PHE A 121 6.29 9.07 14.45
C PHE A 121 6.05 7.73 15.13
N HIS A 122 4.87 7.58 15.74
CA HIS A 122 4.45 6.32 16.35
C HIS A 122 4.02 5.30 15.29
N GLN A 123 3.25 5.75 14.30
CA GLN A 123 2.72 4.90 13.23
C GLN A 123 2.69 5.66 11.91
N VAL A 124 2.96 4.93 10.83
CA VAL A 124 2.94 5.45 9.45
C VAL A 124 2.04 4.56 8.63
N TYR A 125 1.17 5.17 7.84
CA TYR A 125 0.21 4.51 6.98
C TYR A 125 0.30 5.08 5.57
N VAL A 126 0.10 4.22 4.58
CA VAL A 126 -0.17 4.63 3.20
C VAL A 126 -1.62 4.33 2.89
N THR A 127 -2.23 5.18 2.08
CA THR A 127 -3.62 5.03 1.65
C THR A 127 -3.88 5.78 0.34
N GLN A 128 -5.06 5.62 -0.23
CA GLN A 128 -5.54 6.40 -1.37
C GLN A 128 -6.92 6.96 -1.04
N HIS A 129 -7.24 8.11 -1.63
CA HIS A 129 -8.55 8.74 -1.47
C HIS A 129 -9.37 8.66 -2.76
N HIS A 130 -10.68 8.48 -2.64
CA HIS A 130 -11.60 8.59 -3.77
C HIS A 130 -12.12 10.02 -3.97
N ASP A 131 -12.33 10.73 -2.88
CA ASP A 131 -12.62 12.16 -2.84
C ASP A 131 -11.97 12.82 -1.61
N ARG A 132 -12.28 14.10 -1.35
CA ARG A 132 -11.73 14.89 -0.23
C ARG A 132 -11.93 14.27 1.16
N SER A 133 -12.72 13.21 1.28
CA SER A 133 -13.33 12.76 2.53
C SER A 133 -13.36 11.25 2.69
N ASN A 134 -13.26 10.50 1.59
CA ASN A 134 -13.39 9.06 1.54
C ASN A 134 -12.04 8.42 1.19
N TYR A 135 -11.47 7.75 2.17
CA TYR A 135 -10.25 6.94 2.04
C TYR A 135 -10.64 5.48 1.82
N ASP A 136 -9.80 4.75 1.10
CA ASP A 136 -10.03 3.33 0.80
C ASP A 136 -9.43 2.44 1.90
N PRO A 137 -10.23 1.76 2.73
CA PRO A 137 -9.72 0.88 3.78
C PRO A 137 -8.96 -0.33 3.23
N HIS A 138 -9.25 -0.77 2.00
CA HIS A 138 -8.59 -1.92 1.37
C HIS A 138 -7.21 -1.57 0.81
N ALA A 139 -6.99 -0.30 0.46
CA ALA A 139 -5.70 0.24 0.05
C ALA A 139 -4.96 0.93 1.20
N THR A 140 -5.47 0.81 2.44
CA THR A 140 -4.83 1.37 3.62
C THR A 140 -3.96 0.32 4.30
N HIS A 141 -2.68 0.64 4.46
CA HIS A 141 -1.71 -0.27 5.05
C HIS A 141 -0.75 0.47 5.97
N ARG A 142 -0.39 -0.17 7.09
CA ARG A 142 0.67 0.33 7.97
C ARG A 142 2.02 0.06 7.33
N ILE A 143 2.92 1.02 7.33
CA ILE A 143 4.31 0.84 6.92
C ILE A 143 5.15 0.60 8.16
N SER A 144 5.93 -0.49 8.15
CA SER A 144 6.89 -0.74 9.23
C SER A 144 8.09 0.19 9.15
N ARG A 145 8.71 0.44 10.32
CA ARG A 145 10.02 1.10 10.42
C ARG A 145 11.08 0.43 9.53
N GLY A 146 11.11 -0.90 9.52
CA GLY A 146 12.06 -1.67 8.70
C GLY A 146 11.90 -1.41 7.21
N LEU A 147 10.66 -1.31 6.72
CA LEU A 147 10.39 -0.99 5.32
C LEU A 147 10.84 0.43 4.96
N LEU A 148 10.58 1.43 5.81
CA LEU A 148 11.09 2.79 5.58
C LEU A 148 12.63 2.83 5.52
N MET A 149 13.30 2.10 6.41
CA MET A 149 14.77 1.99 6.38
C MET A 149 15.30 1.31 5.11
N ILE A 150 14.57 0.33 4.57
CA ILE A 150 14.92 -0.30 3.29
C ILE A 150 14.81 0.74 2.16
N ILE A 151 13.70 1.47 2.10
CA ILE A 151 13.45 2.51 1.06
C ILE A 151 14.53 3.59 1.11
N ARG A 152 14.89 4.08 2.31
CA ARG A 152 15.94 5.10 2.52
C ARG A 152 17.32 4.69 1.99
N ARG A 153 17.60 3.39 1.91
CA ARG A 153 18.90 2.88 1.43
C ARG A 153 18.96 2.71 -0.09
N MET A 154 17.86 3.01 -0.79
CA MET A 154 17.77 2.91 -2.24
C MET A 154 17.92 4.30 -2.88
N SER A 155 18.33 4.35 -4.14
CA SER A 155 18.10 5.53 -4.96
C SER A 155 16.62 5.61 -5.36
N LEU A 156 16.14 6.82 -5.66
CA LEU A 156 14.77 7.03 -6.16
C LEU A 156 14.50 6.14 -7.38
N GLU A 157 15.40 6.14 -8.37
CA GLU A 157 15.26 5.34 -9.58
C GLU A 157 15.19 3.84 -9.29
N GLY A 158 16.08 3.32 -8.44
CA GLY A 158 16.09 1.91 -8.07
C GLY A 158 14.84 1.50 -7.28
N PHE A 159 14.31 2.40 -6.44
CA PHE A 159 13.05 2.18 -5.75
C PHE A 159 11.87 2.11 -6.74
N LEU A 160 11.76 3.09 -7.64
CA LEU A 160 10.69 3.13 -8.65
C LEU A 160 10.75 1.93 -9.61
N GLU A 161 11.95 1.49 -10.01
CA GLU A 161 12.15 0.29 -10.82
C GLU A 161 11.67 -0.96 -10.09
N LYS A 162 12.08 -1.16 -8.83
CA LYS A 162 11.65 -2.29 -8.01
C LYS A 162 10.14 -2.34 -7.79
N MET A 163 9.49 -1.18 -7.74
CA MET A 163 8.04 -1.10 -7.64
C MET A 163 7.34 -1.30 -8.97
N GLY A 164 8.04 -1.38 -10.11
CA GLY A 164 7.43 -1.47 -11.43
C GLY A 164 6.65 -0.20 -11.78
N TYR A 165 7.17 0.96 -11.41
CA TYR A 165 6.57 2.27 -11.74
C TYR A 165 6.85 2.67 -13.19
N ASN A 166 8.04 2.32 -13.70
CA ASN A 166 8.49 2.63 -15.07
C ASN A 166 8.16 1.55 -16.11
N SER A 167 7.46 0.47 -15.72
CA SER A 167 6.96 -0.49 -16.70
C SER A 167 5.90 0.23 -17.54
N TYR A 168 6.32 0.71 -18.72
CA TYR A 168 5.43 1.02 -19.83
C TYR A 168 4.33 -0.04 -19.84
N ILE A 169 3.07 0.40 -19.94
CA ILE A 169 1.90 -0.47 -20.06
C ILE A 169 2.33 -1.69 -20.86
N GLU A 170 2.31 -2.86 -20.23
CA GLU A 170 2.51 -4.12 -20.94
C GLU A 170 1.41 -4.12 -22.01
N TYR A 171 1.78 -3.77 -23.24
CA TYR A 171 0.88 -3.71 -24.36
C TYR A 171 0.40 -5.15 -24.53
N VAL A 172 -0.78 -5.46 -23.98
CA VAL A 172 -1.46 -6.70 -24.29
C VAL A 172 -2.07 -6.45 -25.67
N PRO A 173 -1.47 -6.95 -26.77
CA PRO A 173 -2.12 -6.84 -28.07
C PRO A 173 -3.52 -7.44 -27.94
N PRO A 174 -4.54 -6.85 -28.57
CA PRO A 174 -5.88 -7.41 -28.53
C PRO A 174 -5.79 -8.88 -28.92
N MET A 175 -6.29 -9.75 -28.04
CA MET A 175 -6.40 -11.18 -28.33
C MET A 175 -7.01 -11.31 -29.72
N PRO A 176 -6.42 -12.10 -30.64
CA PRO A 176 -6.97 -12.26 -31.96
C PRO A 176 -8.42 -12.67 -31.81
N VAL A 177 -9.33 -11.88 -32.37
CA VAL A 177 -10.75 -12.22 -32.43
C VAL A 177 -10.82 -13.52 -33.22
N ILE A 178 -10.94 -14.65 -32.52
CA ILE A 178 -11.33 -15.90 -33.15
C ILE A 178 -12.78 -15.66 -33.56
N ASN A 179 -12.97 -15.37 -34.85
CA ASN A 179 -14.27 -15.39 -35.50
C ASN A 179 -14.82 -16.82 -35.36
N TYR A 180 -15.49 -17.10 -34.25
CA TYR A 180 -16.41 -18.23 -34.18
C TYR A 180 -17.55 -17.91 -35.13
N ARG A 181 -17.37 -18.33 -36.38
CA ARG A 181 -18.46 -18.51 -37.33
C ARG A 181 -19.39 -19.54 -36.70
N PRO A 182 -20.64 -19.18 -36.33
CA PRO A 182 -21.59 -20.18 -35.87
C PRO A 182 -21.78 -21.15 -37.04
N GLN A 183 -21.37 -22.41 -36.85
CA GLN A 183 -21.82 -23.44 -37.76
C GLN A 183 -23.30 -23.65 -37.49
N THR A 184 -24.13 -23.28 -38.45
CA THR A 184 -25.54 -23.62 -38.51
C THR A 184 -25.68 -25.14 -38.36
N PRO A 185 -26.52 -25.66 -37.45
CA PRO A 185 -26.79 -27.09 -37.42
C PRO A 185 -27.45 -27.48 -38.73
N ASN A 186 -26.88 -28.47 -39.43
CA ASN A 186 -27.55 -29.11 -40.54
C ASN A 186 -28.84 -29.76 -40.03
N THR A 187 -29.98 -29.29 -40.52
CA THR A 187 -31.26 -29.98 -40.42
C THR A 187 -31.13 -31.33 -41.11
N VAL A 188 -31.06 -32.40 -40.32
CA VAL A 188 -31.28 -33.77 -40.82
C VAL A 188 -32.75 -34.09 -40.56
N SER A 189 -33.50 -34.26 -41.65
CA SER A 189 -34.85 -34.84 -41.66
C SER A 189 -34.86 -36.22 -40.97
N PRO A 190 -35.92 -36.58 -40.23
CA PRO A 190 -36.03 -37.91 -39.67
C PRO A 190 -36.57 -38.85 -40.76
N ASP A 191 -35.88 -39.96 -41.01
CA ASP A 191 -36.49 -41.10 -41.67
C ASP A 191 -36.22 -42.37 -40.88
N PHE A 192 -37.31 -43.07 -40.58
CA PHE A 192 -37.38 -44.27 -39.76
C PHE A 192 -36.94 -45.49 -40.57
N THR A 193 -36.09 -46.35 -40.01
CA THR A 193 -36.19 -47.83 -40.15
C THR A 193 -35.27 -48.52 -39.14
N ALA A 194 -35.66 -49.73 -38.74
CA ALA A 194 -35.32 -50.37 -37.46
C ALA A 194 -34.44 -51.65 -37.57
N VAL A 195 -33.94 -52.08 -36.39
CA VAL A 195 -33.43 -53.42 -35.94
C VAL A 195 -32.06 -53.86 -36.54
N THR A 196 -31.03 -54.39 -35.85
CA THR A 196 -30.94 -55.28 -34.66
C THR A 196 -29.51 -55.29 -34.04
N ALA A 197 -29.45 -55.53 -32.72
CA ALA A 197 -28.37 -55.93 -31.78
C ALA A 197 -26.91 -56.20 -32.23
N SER A 198 -25.92 -55.75 -31.41
CA SER A 198 -25.26 -56.56 -30.36
C SER A 198 -23.98 -55.92 -29.75
N SER A 199 -23.88 -56.00 -28.42
CA SER A 199 -22.70 -56.25 -27.54
C SER A 199 -21.51 -55.29 -27.35
N SER A 200 -21.10 -55.22 -26.05
CA SER A 200 -19.76 -54.98 -25.43
C SER A 200 -19.11 -53.60 -25.62
N ASP A 201 -18.40 -52.96 -24.68
CA ASP A 201 -17.96 -53.19 -23.28
C ASP A 201 -17.63 -51.79 -22.73
N SER A 202 -18.07 -51.41 -21.52
CA SER A 202 -17.25 -51.29 -20.29
C SER A 202 -15.83 -50.74 -20.46
N SER A 203 -15.53 -49.60 -19.83
CA SER A 203 -14.42 -49.43 -18.85
C SER A 203 -14.35 -48.01 -18.30
N ASP A 204 -14.66 -47.90 -17.01
CA ASP A 204 -14.25 -46.82 -16.11
C ASP A 204 -12.73 -46.69 -16.03
N SER A 205 -12.22 -45.51 -15.67
CA SER A 205 -11.00 -45.39 -14.85
C SER A 205 -10.93 -44.02 -14.18
N GLU A 206 -11.16 -44.08 -12.87
CA GLU A 206 -11.00 -43.06 -11.85
C GLU A 206 -9.53 -42.63 -11.62
N SER A 207 -9.39 -41.56 -10.84
CA SER A 207 -8.17 -40.86 -10.40
C SER A 207 -7.15 -41.74 -9.64
N PRO A 208 -6.02 -41.13 -9.22
CA PRO A 208 -5.81 -41.15 -7.77
C PRO A 208 -5.30 -39.85 -7.16
N THR A 209 -5.86 -39.61 -5.99
CA THR A 209 -5.48 -38.75 -4.87
C THR A 209 -4.16 -39.21 -4.25
N THR A 210 -3.34 -38.27 -3.74
CA THR A 210 -2.22 -38.58 -2.83
C THR A 210 -2.41 -37.82 -1.52
N GLN A 211 -2.36 -38.56 -0.42
CA GLN A 211 -2.43 -38.12 0.97
C GLN A 211 -1.04 -37.90 1.59
N ASN A 212 -1.06 -37.29 2.79
CA ASN A 212 -0.07 -37.32 3.90
C ASN A 212 1.06 -36.29 3.85
N SER A 213 1.45 -35.62 4.94
CA SER A 213 1.09 -35.76 6.37
C SER A 213 1.61 -34.55 7.16
N ASP A 214 0.89 -34.22 8.24
CA ASP A 214 1.24 -33.27 9.30
C ASP A 214 2.57 -33.58 10.00
N THR A 215 3.29 -32.55 10.42
CA THR A 215 4.27 -32.65 11.51
C THR A 215 4.17 -31.42 12.41
N ARG A 216 3.73 -31.69 13.64
CA ARG A 216 3.52 -30.76 14.76
C ARG A 216 4.80 -30.72 15.60
N ILE A 217 5.35 -29.53 15.83
CA ILE A 217 6.36 -29.31 16.89
C ILE A 217 5.87 -28.15 17.76
N GLN A 218 5.57 -28.47 19.02
CA GLN A 218 5.35 -27.54 20.13
C GLN A 218 6.65 -27.42 20.92
N ILE A 219 7.03 -26.21 21.31
CA ILE A 219 7.91 -25.93 22.45
C ILE A 219 7.34 -24.70 23.16
N ASP A 220 6.83 -24.90 24.38
CA ASP A 220 6.41 -23.88 25.35
C ASP A 220 7.67 -23.33 26.06
N ASP A 221 7.81 -22.00 26.17
CA ASP A 221 7.52 -21.12 27.32
C ASP A 221 8.69 -21.05 28.33
N ASP A 222 9.20 -19.83 28.54
CA ASP A 222 9.65 -19.39 29.85
C ASP A 222 9.72 -17.86 29.94
N THR A 223 9.02 -17.38 30.96
CA THR A 223 8.73 -16.01 31.35
C THR A 223 9.82 -15.44 32.28
N LEU A 224 10.21 -14.17 32.13
CA LEU A 224 10.56 -13.33 33.29
C LEU A 224 10.41 -11.83 33.01
N ALA A 225 9.66 -11.19 33.90
CA ALA A 225 9.35 -9.76 33.94
C ALA A 225 10.43 -8.93 34.65
N GLN A 226 10.57 -7.66 34.27
CA GLN A 226 10.99 -6.57 35.17
C GLN A 226 10.57 -5.19 34.63
N GLU A 227 9.87 -4.44 35.46
CA GLU A 227 9.40 -3.04 35.37
C GLU A 227 10.11 -2.21 36.49
N PRO A 228 9.95 -0.88 36.60
CA PRO A 228 10.48 0.19 35.75
C PRO A 228 11.38 1.17 36.56
N SER A 229 12.10 2.11 35.90
CA SER A 229 12.80 3.19 36.62
C SER A 229 12.76 4.56 35.91
N LYS A 230 11.85 5.41 36.42
CA LYS A 230 12.01 6.82 36.85
C LYS A 230 12.62 7.87 35.88
N ASN A 231 11.73 8.82 35.55
CA ASN A 231 11.86 10.21 35.09
C ASN A 231 12.99 11.06 35.73
N LEU A 232 13.65 11.91 34.92
CA LEU A 232 13.89 13.37 35.12
C LEU A 232 14.65 14.00 33.90
N PRO A 233 14.73 15.35 33.76
CA PRO A 233 13.84 16.23 33.02
C PRO A 233 14.40 16.73 31.67
N SER A 234 13.51 17.30 30.85
CA SER A 234 13.79 17.93 29.56
C SER A 234 14.60 19.23 29.68
N THR A 235 15.62 19.36 28.84
CA THR A 235 16.25 20.64 28.51
C THR A 235 15.87 21.01 27.08
N LYS A 236 15.05 22.05 26.95
CA LYS A 236 14.63 22.68 25.70
C LYS A 236 15.84 23.23 24.94
N GLY A 237 16.04 22.74 23.72
CA GLY A 237 16.97 23.32 22.73
C GLY A 237 16.21 24.26 21.81
N PHE A 238 16.44 25.55 21.99
CA PHE A 238 15.90 26.66 21.21
C PHE A 238 16.70 26.78 19.90
N TRP A 239 16.10 26.57 18.73
CA TRP A 239 16.78 26.78 17.45
C TRP A 239 16.53 28.20 16.96
N GLU A 240 17.55 29.06 17.15
CA GLU A 240 17.61 30.39 16.55
C GLU A 240 17.93 30.29 15.05
N ARG A 241 17.14 31.03 14.26
CA ARG A 241 17.36 31.29 12.84
C ARG A 241 18.69 32.02 12.62
N CYS A 242 19.59 31.41 11.85
CA CYS A 242 20.75 32.11 11.32
C CYS A 242 20.42 32.71 9.95
N THR A 243 20.15 34.01 9.93
CA THR A 243 20.22 34.86 8.73
C THR A 243 21.64 35.44 8.67
N ILE A 244 22.37 35.22 7.58
CA ILE A 244 23.59 35.98 7.28
C ILE A 244 23.49 36.48 5.83
N LEU A 245 23.34 37.81 5.75
CA LEU A 245 23.72 38.79 4.72
C LEU A 245 23.43 38.50 3.25
#